data_AF-A0A158BML8-F1
#
_entry.id   AF-A0A158BML8-F1
#
_cell.length_a   1.000
_cell.length_b   1.000
_cell.length_c   1.000
_cell.angle_alpha   90.00
_cell.angle_beta   90.00
_cell.angle_gamma   90.00
#
_symmetry.space_group_name_H-M   'P 1'
#
loop_
_entity.id
_entity.type
_entity.pdbx_description
1 polymer ?
#
loop_
_entity_poly.entity_id
_entity_poly.type
_entity_poly.pdbx_seq_one_letter_code
_entity_poly.pdbx_strand_id
1 'polypeptide(L)'
;MTEKEEQNDAHTAREARYRRYEAAGEPSIRADLDESADTDPEAAFKRAWLRRKEASRQDEQFRAMFASVTSANDAAQLARDSAQASRRSAFWTMIAALAATLGVIVNAAIALGWLDWLRR
;
A
#
# COMPACT_ATOMS: atom_id res chain seq x y z
N MET A 1 -14.01 45.93 -15.52
CA MET A 1 -13.64 44.70 -14.81
C MET A 1 -14.33 43.55 -15.51
N THR A 2 -13.57 42.54 -15.87
CA THR A 2 -14.08 41.37 -16.61
C THR A 2 -14.52 40.30 -15.62
N GLU A 3 -15.54 39.50 -15.95
CA GLU A 3 -16.09 38.44 -15.05
C GLU A 3 -15.01 37.48 -14.51
N LYS A 4 -13.90 37.31 -15.24
CA LYS A 4 -12.75 36.50 -14.82
C LYS A 4 -11.98 37.11 -13.65
N GLU A 5 -11.89 38.43 -13.57
CA GLU A 5 -11.22 39.14 -12.47
C GLU A 5 -12.04 39.00 -11.19
N GLU A 6 -13.36 39.18 -11.26
CA GLU A 6 -14.26 39.03 -10.11
C GLU A 6 -14.26 37.60 -9.54
N GLN A 7 -14.21 36.58 -10.42
CA GLN A 7 -14.09 35.18 -9.99
C GLN A 7 -12.76 34.91 -9.29
N ASN A 8 -11.67 35.50 -9.77
CA ASN A 8 -10.34 35.32 -9.20
C ASN A 8 -10.21 36.00 -7.82
N ASP A 9 -10.80 37.18 -7.67
CA ASP A 9 -10.84 37.90 -6.40
C ASP A 9 -11.68 37.15 -5.35
N ALA A 10 -12.85 36.63 -5.75
CA ALA A 10 -13.71 35.82 -4.90
C ALA A 10 -13.01 34.52 -4.45
N HIS A 11 -12.24 33.90 -5.36
CA HIS A 11 -11.43 32.72 -5.04
C HIS A 11 -10.34 33.05 -4.02
N THR A 12 -9.60 34.13 -4.23
CA THR A 12 -8.51 34.57 -3.34
C THR A 12 -9.05 34.91 -1.94
N ALA A 13 -10.18 35.60 -1.85
CA ALA A 13 -10.83 35.91 -0.58
C ALA A 13 -11.29 34.64 0.16
N ARG A 14 -11.77 33.63 -0.58
CA ARG A 14 -12.12 32.32 -0.01
C ARG A 14 -10.89 31.58 0.52
N GLU A 15 -9.78 31.57 -0.23
CA GLU A 15 -8.54 30.96 0.22
C GLU A 15 -8.00 31.61 1.49
N ALA A 16 -7.99 32.94 1.55
CA ALA A 16 -7.56 33.67 2.73
C ALA A 16 -8.37 33.27 3.97
N ARG A 17 -9.71 33.16 3.84
CA ARG A 17 -10.58 32.66 4.91
C ARG A 17 -10.22 31.25 5.35
N TYR A 18 -10.03 30.34 4.40
CA TYR A 18 -9.71 28.95 4.72
C TYR A 18 -8.33 28.81 5.39
N ARG A 19 -7.35 29.64 5.04
CA ARG A 19 -6.06 29.70 5.76
C ARG A 19 -6.24 30.13 7.21
N ARG A 20 -7.17 31.05 7.50
CA ARG A 20 -7.49 31.42 8.89
C ARG A 20 -8.12 30.25 9.66
N TYR A 21 -9.01 29.50 9.02
CA TYR A 21 -9.62 28.31 9.65
C TYR A 21 -8.59 27.20 9.90
N GLU A 22 -7.64 26.99 8.98
CA GLU A 22 -6.50 26.09 9.18
C GLU A 22 -5.65 26.51 10.40
N ALA A 23 -5.36 27.80 10.54
CA ALA A 23 -4.57 28.31 11.66
C ALA A 23 -5.31 28.19 13.01
N ALA A 24 -6.64 28.36 13.01
CA ALA A 24 -7.47 28.21 14.21
C ALA A 24 -7.64 26.74 14.63
N GLY A 25 -7.65 25.84 13.64
CA GLY A 25 -7.79 24.40 13.84
C GLY A 25 -9.23 23.89 13.80
N GLU A 26 -9.41 22.66 13.33
CA GLU A 26 -10.72 22.01 13.23
C GLU A 26 -11.56 21.97 14.53
N PRO A 27 -11.00 21.68 15.71
CA PRO A 27 -11.83 21.61 16.93
C PRO A 27 -12.36 22.98 17.35
N SER A 28 -11.61 24.06 17.14
CA SER A 28 -12.08 25.40 17.48
C SER A 28 -13.17 25.87 16.53
N ILE A 29 -13.04 25.58 15.22
CA ILE A 29 -14.07 25.89 14.23
C ILE A 29 -15.36 25.09 14.48
N ARG A 30 -15.26 23.84 14.97
CA ARG A 30 -16.45 23.08 15.37
C ARG A 30 -17.12 23.68 16.62
N ALA A 31 -16.35 24.03 17.64
CA ALA A 31 -16.89 24.63 18.86
C ALA A 31 -17.57 25.98 18.57
N ASP A 32 -16.93 26.80 17.75
CA ASP A 32 -17.45 28.11 17.33
C ASP A 32 -18.71 27.99 16.46
N LEU A 33 -18.80 26.94 15.61
CA LEU A 33 -20.04 26.60 14.91
C LEU A 33 -21.14 26.11 15.83
N ASP A 34 -20.81 25.38 16.90
CA ASP A 34 -21.79 24.89 17.87
C ASP A 34 -22.38 26.03 18.69
N GLU A 35 -21.56 27.03 19.02
CA GLU A 35 -21.94 28.20 19.82
C GLU A 35 -22.66 29.29 19.00
N SER A 36 -22.24 29.53 17.76
CA SER A 36 -22.66 30.71 16.97
C SER A 36 -23.26 30.36 15.60
N ALA A 37 -23.73 29.14 15.39
CA ALA A 37 -24.21 28.61 14.10
C ALA A 37 -25.24 29.48 13.35
N ASP A 38 -26.13 30.14 14.09
CA ASP A 38 -27.27 30.88 13.54
C ASP A 38 -27.03 32.39 13.46
N THR A 39 -26.04 32.90 14.19
CA THR A 39 -25.71 34.33 14.29
C THR A 39 -24.45 34.69 13.52
N ASP A 40 -23.59 33.72 13.22
CA ASP A 40 -22.34 33.95 12.49
C ASP A 40 -22.55 33.91 10.96
N PRO A 41 -22.30 35.01 10.24
CA PRO A 41 -22.35 35.02 8.77
C PRO A 41 -21.27 34.11 8.14
N GLU A 42 -20.22 33.75 8.87
CA GLU A 42 -19.20 32.81 8.41
C GLU A 42 -19.57 31.33 8.59
N ALA A 43 -20.68 31.02 9.28
CA ALA A 43 -21.07 29.64 9.59
C ALA A 43 -21.19 28.75 8.35
N ALA A 44 -21.75 29.27 7.26
CA ALA A 44 -21.85 28.55 5.99
C ALA A 44 -20.47 28.19 5.41
N PHE A 45 -19.49 29.10 5.52
CA PHE A 45 -18.13 28.91 5.02
C PHE A 45 -17.34 27.93 5.90
N LYS A 46 -17.50 27.99 7.22
CA LYS A 46 -16.92 27.05 8.18
C LYS A 46 -17.44 25.63 7.96
N ARG A 47 -18.76 25.44 7.77
CA ARG A 47 -19.36 24.13 7.43
C ARG A 47 -18.85 23.60 6.09
N ALA A 48 -18.71 24.47 5.09
CA ALA A 48 -18.17 24.08 3.78
C ALA A 48 -16.68 23.66 3.87
N TRP A 49 -15.90 24.34 4.71
CA TRP A 49 -14.50 23.97 4.97
C TRP A 49 -14.40 22.63 5.69
N LEU A 50 -15.21 22.39 6.73
CA LEU A 50 -15.26 21.10 7.44
C LEU A 50 -15.62 19.92 6.51
N ARG A 51 -16.61 20.10 5.63
CA ARG A 51 -16.97 19.08 4.63
C ARG A 51 -15.83 18.79 3.67
N ARG A 52 -15.05 19.80 3.27
CA ARG A 52 -13.87 19.62 2.42
C ARG A 52 -12.77 18.84 3.14
N LYS A 53 -12.51 19.13 4.42
CA LYS A 53 -11.54 18.38 5.24
C LYS A 53 -11.93 16.91 5.38
N GLU A 54 -13.22 16.64 5.59
CA GLU A 54 -13.71 15.26 5.69
C GLU A 54 -13.56 14.50 4.37
N ALA A 55 -13.91 15.15 3.24
CA ALA A 55 -13.70 14.56 1.92
C ALA A 55 -12.22 14.22 1.66
N SER A 56 -11.28 15.10 2.02
CA SER A 56 -9.85 14.81 1.86
C SER A 56 -9.36 13.63 2.70
N ARG A 57 -9.92 13.43 3.91
CA ARG A 57 -9.60 12.26 4.73
C ARG A 57 -10.13 10.97 4.13
N GLN A 58 -11.34 11.00 3.58
CA GLN A 58 -11.91 9.85 2.89
C GLN A 58 -11.12 9.49 1.65
N ASP A 59 -10.66 10.48 0.86
CA ASP A 59 -9.82 10.24 -0.30
C ASP A 59 -8.49 9.56 0.07
N GLU A 60 -7.87 9.95 1.18
CA GLU A 60 -6.67 9.30 1.71
C GLU A 60 -6.93 7.86 2.14
N GLN A 61 -8.05 7.60 2.82
CA GLN A 61 -8.46 6.25 3.23
C GLN A 61 -8.81 5.37 2.03
N PHE A 62 -9.54 5.90 1.05
CA PHE A 62 -9.83 5.22 -0.20
C PHE A 62 -8.54 4.91 -0.95
N ARG A 63 -7.61 5.88 -1.06
CA ARG A 63 -6.32 5.67 -1.72
C ARG A 63 -5.47 4.61 -1.00
N ALA A 64 -5.46 4.61 0.33
CA ALA A 64 -4.80 3.58 1.12
C ALA A 64 -5.46 2.20 0.94
N MET A 65 -6.80 2.15 0.87
CA MET A 65 -7.56 0.93 0.62
C MET A 65 -7.27 0.39 -0.79
N PHE A 66 -7.28 1.23 -1.83
CA PHE A 66 -6.90 0.84 -3.19
C PHE A 66 -5.45 0.37 -3.26
N ALA A 67 -4.51 1.04 -2.60
CA ALA A 67 -3.13 0.57 -2.51
C ALA A 67 -3.04 -0.81 -1.84
N SER A 68 -3.81 -1.04 -0.77
CA SER A 68 -3.86 -2.34 -0.09
C SER A 68 -4.44 -3.43 -0.99
N VAL A 69 -5.48 -3.14 -1.77
CA VAL A 69 -6.11 -4.07 -2.72
C VAL A 69 -5.18 -4.38 -3.90
N THR A 70 -4.52 -3.37 -4.48
CA THR A 70 -3.50 -3.59 -5.52
C THR A 70 -2.35 -4.43 -4.99
N SER A 71 -1.85 -4.16 -3.78
CA SER A 71 -0.81 -4.97 -3.15
C SER A 71 -1.25 -6.40 -2.84
N ALA A 72 -2.51 -6.60 -2.45
CA ALA A 72 -3.09 -7.93 -2.23
C ALA A 72 -3.26 -8.70 -3.55
N ASN A 73 -3.59 -8.01 -4.64
CA ASN A 73 -3.67 -8.59 -5.97
C ASN A 73 -2.29 -8.95 -6.54
N ASP A 74 -1.27 -8.10 -6.32
CA ASP A 74 0.11 -8.43 -6.69
C ASP A 74 0.65 -9.61 -5.87
N ALA A 75 0.32 -9.71 -4.58
CA ALA A 75 0.65 -10.88 -3.75
C ALA A 75 -0.08 -12.15 -4.23
N ALA A 76 -1.32 -12.04 -4.70
CA ALA A 76 -2.07 -13.15 -5.27
C ALA A 76 -1.53 -13.60 -6.65
N GLN A 77 -1.02 -12.67 -7.46
CA GLN A 77 -0.33 -12.99 -8.70
C GLN A 77 1.04 -13.64 -8.43
N LEU A 78 1.81 -13.12 -7.47
CA LEU A 78 3.06 -13.75 -7.02
C LEU A 78 2.85 -15.18 -6.48
N ALA A 79 1.71 -15.44 -5.83
CA ALA A 79 1.32 -16.79 -5.39
C ALA A 79 0.94 -17.73 -6.55
N ARG A 80 0.43 -17.20 -7.67
CA ARG A 80 0.18 -17.99 -8.89
C ARG A 80 1.46 -18.26 -9.69
N ASP A 81 2.34 -17.28 -9.81
CA ASP A 81 3.61 -17.44 -10.55
C ASP A 81 4.61 -18.37 -9.84
N SER A 82 4.60 -18.39 -8.50
CA SER A 82 5.39 -19.34 -7.72
C SER A 82 4.94 -20.80 -7.88
N ALA A 83 3.68 -21.06 -8.23
CA ALA A 83 3.20 -22.42 -8.53
C ALA A 83 3.68 -22.95 -9.90
N GLN A 84 3.94 -22.07 -10.88
CA GLN A 84 4.50 -22.47 -12.18
C GLN A 84 6.03 -22.50 -12.20
N ALA A 85 6.71 -21.61 -11.47
CA ALA A 85 8.17 -21.60 -11.36
C ALA A 85 8.72 -22.85 -10.64
N SER A 86 7.96 -23.42 -9.70
CA SER A 86 8.39 -24.57 -8.89
C SER A 86 8.57 -25.88 -9.69
N ARG A 87 7.98 -26.01 -10.88
CA ARG A 87 8.08 -27.25 -11.67
C ARG A 87 9.40 -27.38 -12.45
N ARG A 88 10.14 -26.30 -12.70
CA ARG A 88 11.39 -26.36 -13.49
C ARG A 88 12.66 -26.33 -12.63
N SER A 89 12.66 -25.67 -11.48
CA SER A 89 13.82 -25.63 -10.57
C SER A 89 13.90 -26.86 -9.66
N ALA A 90 12.75 -27.37 -9.19
CA ALA A 90 12.70 -28.56 -8.33
C ALA A 90 13.23 -29.82 -9.03
N PHE A 91 13.07 -29.90 -10.36
CA PHE A 91 13.59 -31.01 -11.17
C PHE A 91 15.13 -31.06 -11.16
N TRP A 92 15.79 -29.91 -11.36
CA TRP A 92 17.24 -29.83 -11.33
C TRP A 92 17.80 -30.04 -9.93
N THR A 93 17.12 -29.57 -8.87
CA THR A 93 17.54 -29.84 -7.50
C THR A 93 17.37 -31.31 -7.12
N MET A 94 16.29 -31.97 -7.58
CA MET A 94 16.10 -33.41 -7.36
C MET A 94 17.19 -34.24 -8.06
N ILE A 95 17.55 -33.88 -9.29
CA ILE A 95 18.66 -34.52 -10.03
C ILE A 95 20.00 -34.29 -9.32
N ALA A 96 20.28 -33.06 -8.89
CA ALA A 96 21.51 -32.75 -8.18
C ALA A 96 21.62 -33.52 -6.86
N ALA A 97 20.51 -33.65 -6.12
CA ALA A 97 20.45 -34.45 -4.89
C ALA A 97 20.72 -35.93 -5.17
N LEU A 98 20.16 -36.50 -6.25
CA LEU A 98 20.39 -37.89 -6.64
C LEU A 98 21.84 -38.15 -7.09
N ALA A 99 22.43 -37.24 -7.86
CA ALA A 99 23.82 -37.36 -8.27
C ALA A 99 24.78 -37.29 -7.07
N ALA A 100 24.50 -36.41 -6.11
CA ALA A 100 25.28 -36.29 -4.89
C ALA A 100 25.19 -37.54 -4.01
N THR A 101 23.99 -38.12 -3.82
CA THR A 101 23.84 -39.35 -3.04
C THR A 101 24.49 -40.54 -3.72
N LEU A 102 24.38 -40.67 -5.04
CA LEU A 102 25.10 -41.69 -5.82
C LEU A 102 26.62 -41.57 -5.65
N GLY A 103 27.17 -40.35 -5.73
CA GLY A 103 28.61 -40.12 -5.54
C GLY A 103 29.10 -40.52 -4.14
N VAL A 104 28.33 -40.20 -3.09
CA VAL A 104 28.64 -40.59 -1.71
C VAL A 104 28.55 -42.10 -1.52
N ILE A 105 27.52 -42.75 -2.08
CA ILE A 105 27.34 -44.20 -1.99
C ILE A 105 28.48 -44.94 -2.70
N VAL A 106 28.88 -44.51 -3.90
CA VAL A 106 29.99 -45.11 -4.65
C VAL A 106 31.31 -44.92 -3.90
N ASN A 107 31.58 -43.71 -3.39
CA ASN A 107 32.79 -43.45 -2.61
C ASN A 107 32.83 -44.27 -1.31
N ALA A 108 31.70 -44.39 -0.61
CA ALA A 108 31.57 -45.23 0.57
C ALA A 108 31.76 -46.72 0.24
N ALA A 109 31.20 -47.21 -0.87
CA ALA A 109 31.33 -48.60 -1.31
C ALA A 109 32.79 -48.96 -1.65
N ILE A 110 33.55 -48.03 -2.24
CA ILE A 110 34.98 -48.18 -2.49
C ILE A 110 35.77 -48.14 -1.17
N ALA A 111 35.49 -47.18 -0.29
CA ALA A 111 36.18 -47.00 0.99
C ALA A 111 35.91 -48.13 2.00
N LEU A 112 34.74 -48.77 1.94
CA LEU A 112 34.36 -49.91 2.79
C LEU A 112 34.83 -51.27 2.23
N GLY A 113 35.56 -51.30 1.11
CA GLY A 113 36.16 -52.54 0.56
C GLY A 113 35.14 -53.56 0.02
N TRP A 114 33.86 -53.20 -0.11
CA TRP A 114 32.80 -54.12 -0.55
C TRP A 114 32.99 -54.65 -1.98
N LEU A 115 33.70 -53.89 -2.83
CA LEU A 115 34.02 -54.29 -4.21
C LEU A 115 35.03 -55.46 -4.26
N ASP A 116 35.82 -55.66 -3.21
CA ASP A 116 36.76 -56.78 -3.10
C ASP A 116 36.06 -58.06 -2.57
N TRP A 117 34.99 -57.91 -1.78
CA TRP A 117 34.17 -59.02 -1.29
C TRP A 117 33.27 -59.62 -2.39
N LEU A 118 32.74 -58.79 -3.30
CA LEU A 118 31.93 -59.24 -4.45
C LEU A 118 32.72 -59.95 -5.56
N ARG A 119 34.06 -59.94 -5.49
CA ARG A 119 34.96 -60.55 -6.47
C ARG A 119 35.52 -61.91 -6.03
N ARG A 120 35.11 -62.41 -4.85
CA ARG A 120 35.44 -63.75 -4.33
C ARG A 120 34.21 -64.63 -4.31
#